data_AF-A0AAE3VBC3-F1
#
_entry.id   AF-A0AAE3VBC3-F1
#
_cell.length_a   1.000
_cell.length_b   1.000
_cell.length_c   1.000
_cell.angle_alpha   90.00
_cell.angle_beta   90.00
_cell.angle_gamma   90.00
#
_symmetry.space_group_name_H-M   'P 1'
#
loop_
_entity.id
_entity.type
_entity.pdbx_description
1 polymer ?
#
loop_
_entity_poly.entity_id
_entity_poly.type
_entity_poly.pdbx_seq_one_letter_code
_entity_poly.pdbx_strand_id
1 'polypeptide(L)' 'MEGTTGDKRPGGRKNTVEASLKKLEAVLEKLEDRGTPLERSFSLYAQGMELVKDINAKIDKVEKQMLILEGEGHE' A
#
# COMPACT_ATOMS: atom_id res chain seq x y z
N MET A 1 4.72 -22.86 -24.26
CA MET A 1 3.60 -23.11 -23.34
C MET A 1 4.10 -22.69 -21.97
N GLU A 2 3.70 -21.60 -21.33
CA GLU A 2 2.64 -20.59 -21.51
C GLU A 2 3.35 -19.21 -21.38
N GLY A 3 3.09 -18.17 -22.17
CA GLY A 3 1.77 -17.58 -22.39
C GLY A 3 1.54 -16.47 -21.36
N THR A 4 2.06 -15.27 -21.64
CA THR A 4 1.51 -13.94 -21.28
C THR A 4 1.29 -13.63 -19.78
N THR A 5 1.75 -12.54 -19.18
CA THR A 5 1.67 -11.16 -19.65
C THR A 5 2.51 -10.30 -18.70
N GLY A 6 3.54 -9.65 -19.22
CA GLY A 6 4.15 -8.53 -18.50
C GLY A 6 3.14 -7.38 -18.48
N ASP A 7 2.55 -7.11 -17.33
CA ASP A 7 1.80 -5.87 -17.08
C ASP A 7 2.80 -4.69 -17.08
N LYS A 8 3.15 -4.24 -18.29
CA LYS A 8 3.77 -2.94 -18.55
C LYS A 8 2.66 -1.96 -18.92
N ARG A 9 1.76 -1.64 -17.98
CA ARG A 9 0.93 -0.45 -18.09
C ARG A 9 1.79 0.80 -17.80
N PRO A 10 1.93 1.74 -18.74
CA PRO A 10 2.67 2.99 -18.52
C PRO A 10 1.73 3.97 -17.81
N GLY A 11 1.49 3.72 -16.52
CA GLY A 11 0.51 4.46 -15.73
C GLY A 11 0.68 4.19 -14.24
N GLY A 12 1.79 4.67 -13.67
CA GLY A 12 1.95 4.93 -12.24
C GLY A 12 1.52 3.84 -11.26
N ARG A 13 2.34 2.79 -11.10
CA ARG A 13 2.32 1.90 -9.90
C ARG A 13 2.68 2.61 -8.58
N LYS A 14 2.49 3.93 -8.50
CA LYS A 14 2.91 4.75 -7.36
C LYS A 14 1.79 4.96 -6.34
N ASN A 15 0.53 4.70 -6.71
CA ASN A 15 -0.66 5.06 -5.92
C ASN A 15 -1.60 3.89 -5.56
N THR A 16 -1.27 2.63 -5.84
CA THR A 16 -2.13 1.49 -5.47
C THR A 16 -1.90 1.04 -4.02
N VAL A 17 -2.86 0.30 -3.45
CA VAL A 17 -2.73 -0.27 -2.10
C VAL A 17 -1.57 -1.27 -2.04
N GLU A 18 -1.43 -2.12 -3.06
CA GLU A 18 -0.35 -3.10 -3.17
C GLU A 18 1.02 -2.43 -3.23
N ALA A 19 1.13 -1.29 -3.92
CA ALA A 19 2.36 -0.53 -3.98
C ALA A 19 2.71 0.11 -2.62
N SER A 20 1.70 0.57 -1.87
CA SER A 20 1.90 1.08 -0.50
C SER A 20 2.29 -0.04 0.47
N LEU A 21 1.66 -1.22 0.37
CA LEU A 21 2.01 -2.40 1.17
C LEU A 21 3.45 -2.84 0.91
N LYS A 22 3.88 -2.89 -0.36
CA LYS A 22 5.26 -3.22 -0.71
C LYS A 22 6.29 -2.24 -0.15
N LYS A 23 5.93 -0.96 -0.03
CA LYS A 23 6.77 0.04 0.64
C LYS A 23 6.83 -0.21 2.14
N LEU A 24 5.71 -0.59 2.76
CA LEU A 24 5.65 -0.91 4.18
C LEU A 24 6.53 -2.13 4.50
N GLU A 25 6.48 -3.18 3.69
CA GLU A 25 7.37 -4.35 3.83
C GLU A 25 8.85 -3.94 3.79
N ALA A 26 9.24 -3.08 2.86
CA ALA A 26 10.62 -2.58 2.77
C ALA A 26 11.04 -1.71 3.96
N VAL A 27 10.09 -1.06 4.64
CA VAL A 27 10.35 -0.34 5.90
C VAL A 27 10.54 -1.31 7.06
N LEU A 28 9.72 -2.36 7.12
CA LEU A 28 9.85 -3.41 8.14
C LEU A 28 11.17 -4.17 8.02
N GLU A 29 11.58 -4.54 6.81
CA GLU A 29 12.87 -5.21 6.57
C GLU A 29 14.05 -4.40 7.11
N LYS A 30 14.01 -3.07 6.94
CA LYS A 30 15.03 -2.15 7.48
C LYS A 30 14.96 -1.99 9.00
N LEU A 31 13.78 -2.12 9.59
CA LEU A 31 13.61 -2.08 11.05
C LEU A 31 14.11 -3.37 11.71
N GLU A 32 14.01 -4.51 11.01
CA GLU A 32 14.49 -5.80 11.49
C GLU A 32 16.01 -5.98 11.32
N ASP A 33 16.64 -5.17 10.47
CA ASP A 33 18.09 -5.15 10.32
C ASP A 33 18.78 -4.70 11.62
N ARG A 34 19.63 -5.58 12.16
CA ARG A 34 20.44 -5.33 13.36
C ARG A 34 21.48 -4.23 13.18
N GLY A 35 21.78 -3.86 11.92
CA GLY A 35 22.65 -2.75 11.57
C GLY A 35 21.98 -1.37 11.65
N THR A 36 20.65 -1.31 11.80
CA THR A 36 19.92 -0.04 11.80
C THR A 36 20.11 0.71 13.12
N PRO A 37 20.67 1.94 13.09
CA PRO A 37 20.79 2.76 14.30
C PRO A 37 19.43 3.12 14.87
N LEU A 38 19.32 3.20 16.20
CA LEU A 38 18.06 3.51 16.89
C LEU A 38 17.39 4.81 16.39
N GLU A 39 18.17 5.86 16.14
CA GLU A 39 17.67 7.12 15.56
C GLU A 39 17.02 6.93 14.19
N ARG A 40 17.57 6.01 13.38
CA ARG A 40 17.01 5.65 12.08
C ARG A 40 15.76 4.81 12.25
N SER A 41 15.71 3.93 13.25
CA SER A 41 14.52 3.13 13.56
C SER A 41 13.32 4.00 13.92
N PHE A 42 13.50 5.10 14.66
CA PHE A 42 12.39 6.03 14.93
C PHE A 42 11.82 6.66 13.66
N SER A 43 12.69 7.07 12.74
CA SER A 43 12.28 7.65 11.46
C SER A 43 11.56 6.63 10.57
N LEU A 44 12.07 5.39 10.53
CA LEU A 44 11.45 4.29 9.79
C LEU A 44 10.10 3.89 10.38
N TYR A 45 9.99 3.83 11.71
CA TYR A 45 8.72 3.56 12.39
C TYR A 45 7.66 4.62 12.07
N ALA A 46 8.02 5.91 12.16
CA ALA A 46 7.13 7.00 11.79
C ALA A 46 6.66 6.89 10.32
N GLN A 47 7.59 6.60 9.41
CA GLN A 47 7.28 6.36 8.00
C GLN A 47 6.35 5.14 7.81
N GLY A 48 6.59 4.04 8.51
CA GLY A 48 5.72 2.86 8.50
C GLY A 48 4.32 3.20 8.97
N MET A 49 4.19 3.99 10.03
CA MET A 49 2.90 4.42 10.55
C MET A 49 2.12 5.30 9.56
N GLU A 50 2.78 6.20 8.84
CA GLU A 50 2.13 6.99 7.79
C GLU A 50 1.65 6.11 6.64
N LEU A 51 2.44 5.12 6.23
CA LEU A 51 2.06 4.17 5.18
C LEU A 51 0.81 3.36 5.59
N VAL A 52 0.74 2.90 6.84
CA VAL A 52 -0.44 2.18 7.37
C VAL A 52 -1.69 3.07 7.30
N LYS A 53 -1.57 4.35 7.70
CA LYS A 53 -2.70 5.30 7.62
C LYS A 53 -3.18 5.52 6.19
N ASP A 54 -2.24 5.70 5.26
CA ASP A 54 -2.54 5.88 3.83
C ASP A 54 -3.23 4.65 3.22
N ILE A 55 -2.76 3.44 3.57
CA ILE A 55 -3.37 2.18 3.15
C ILE A 55 -4.82 2.09 3.64
N ASN A 56 -5.04 2.34 4.93
CA ASN A 56 -6.39 2.29 5.52
C ASN A 56 -7.33 3.30 4.85
N ALA A 57 -6.87 4.53 4.59
CA ALA A 57 -7.69 5.54 3.91
C ALA A 57 -8.05 5.13 2.47
N LYS A 58 -7.14 4.46 1.76
CA LYS A 58 -7.42 3.93 0.41
C LYS A 58 -8.43 2.79 0.44
N ILE A 59 -8.34 1.89 1.41
CA ILE A 59 -9.29 0.78 1.56
C ILE A 59 -10.68 1.34 1.90
N ASP A 60 -10.79 2.23 2.89
CA ASP A 60 -12.05 2.88 3.25
C ASP A 60 -12.69 3.60 2.05
N LYS A 61 -11.89 4.24 1.20
CA LYS A 61 -12.39 4.84 -0.04
C LYS A 61 -12.99 3.79 -0.99
N VAL A 62 -12.31 2.66 -1.18
CA VAL A 62 -12.81 1.57 -2.05
C VAL A 62 -14.09 0.97 -1.47
N GLU A 63 -14.15 0.74 -0.15
CA GLU A 63 -15.35 0.26 0.54
C GLU A 63 -16.53 1.20 0.35
N LYS A 64 -16.33 2.52 0.52
CA LYS A 64 -17.36 3.53 0.26
C LYS A 64 -17.82 3.55 -1.20
N GLN A 65 -16.90 3.38 -2.15
CA GLN A 65 -17.28 3.30 -3.56
C GLN A 65 -18.08 2.03 -3.85
N MET A 66 -17.75 0.89 -3.21
CA MET A 66 -18.56 -0.32 -3.32
C MET A 66 -19.97 -0.12 -2.76
N LEU A 67 -20.11 0.52 -1.61
CA LEU A 67 -21.42 0.82 -1.02
C LEU A 67 -22.29 1.71 -1.91
N ILE A 68 -21.70 2.70 -2.59
CA ILE A 68 -22.44 3.55 -3.54
C ILE A 68 -22.95 2.71 -4.72
N LEU A 69 -22.09 1.87 -5.31
CA LEU A 69 -22.46 0.99 -6.42
C LEU A 69 -23.53 -0.04 -6.03
N GLU A 70 -23.49 -0.53 -4.80
CA GLU A 70 -24.51 -1.45 -4.26
C GLU A 70 -25.82 -0.73 -3.93
N GLY A 71 -25.76 0.52 -3.47
CA GLY A 71 -26.91 1.37 -3.19
C GLY A 71 -27.64 1.89 -4.45
N GLU A 72 -26.91 2.14 -5.55
CA GLU A 72 -27.49 2.51 -6.85
C GLU A 72 -28.17 1.34 -7.58
N GLY A 73 -28.09 0.11 -7.04
CA GLY A 73 -28.73 -1.09 -7.58
C GLY A 73 -30.09 -1.46 -6.98
N HIS A 74 -30.65 -0.63 -6.10
CA HIS A 74 -31.93 -0.89 -5.41
C HIS A 74 -32.96 0.24 -5.58
N GLU A 75 -33.04 0.84 -6.78
CA GLU A 75 -34.18 1.66 -7.21
C GLU A 75 -34.82 1.10 -8.48
#